data_AF-A0A925W6N4-F1
#
_entry.id   AF-A0A925W6N4-F1
#
_cell.length_a   1.000
_cell.length_b   1.000
_cell.length_c   1.000
_cell.angle_alpha   90.00
_cell.angle_beta   90.00
_cell.angle_gamma   90.00
#
_symmetry.space_group_name_H-M   'P 1'
#
loop_
_entity.id
_entity.type
_entity.pdbx_description
1 polymer ?
#
loop_
_entity_poly.entity_id
_entity_poly.type
_entity_poly.pdbx_seq_one_letter_code
_entity_poly.pdbx_strand_id
1 'polypeptide(L)' 'MPGSELRWLGTLVAKRLFAGEHSFVLTPTASGGTRLVHSEEFSGVLVAAMKGTLGNTGAGFTAFNEALKQRVETTQPVQ' A
#
# COMPACT_ATOMS: atom_id res chain seq x y z
N MET A 1 9.50 3.53 13.83
CA MET A 1 10.24 4.81 13.86
C MET A 1 9.37 5.85 13.16
N PRO A 2 9.36 7.12 13.56
CA PRO A 2 8.69 8.16 12.77
C PRO A 2 9.27 8.16 11.34
N GLY A 3 8.40 8.19 10.33
CA GLY A 3 8.79 8.21 8.92
C GLY A 3 9.21 6.85 8.31
N SER A 4 9.21 5.75 9.06
CA SER A 4 9.49 4.41 8.50
C SER A 4 8.23 3.64 8.08
N GLU A 5 7.07 4.08 8.55
CA GLU A 5 5.80 3.41 8.27
C GLU A 5 4.66 4.43 8.21
N LEU A 6 3.81 4.30 7.18
CA LEU A 6 2.52 4.96 7.10
C LEU A 6 1.45 3.89 7.02
N ARG A 7 0.55 3.84 8.00
CA ARG A 7 -0.53 2.87 8.09
C ARG A 7 -1.85 3.57 8.37
N TRP A 8 -2.90 3.20 7.67
CA TRP A 8 -4.24 3.73 7.90
C TRP A 8 -5.31 2.68 7.64
N LEU A 9 -6.43 2.81 8.35
CA LEU A 9 -7.59 1.94 8.18
C LEU A 9 -8.63 2.64 7.30
N GLY A 10 -8.82 2.17 6.07
CA GLY A 10 -9.92 2.52 5.20
C GLY A 10 -11.19 1.74 5.60
N THR A 11 -12.30 2.44 5.82
CA THR A 11 -13.61 1.79 5.98
C THR A 11 -14.40 1.99 4.69
N LEU A 12 -14.69 0.91 3.97
CA LEU A 12 -15.33 0.97 2.65
C LEU A 12 -16.85 0.93 2.74
N VAL A 13 -17.43 0.21 3.71
CA VAL A 13 -18.89 0.19 3.94
C VAL A 13 -19.20 0.40 5.42
N ALA A 14 -18.65 -0.45 6.29
CA ALA A 14 -18.70 -0.31 7.73
C ALA A 14 -17.56 -1.13 8.33
N LYS A 15 -16.99 -0.71 9.47
CA LYS A 15 -15.82 -1.36 10.09
C LYS A 15 -15.95 -2.87 10.30
N ARG A 16 -17.18 -3.38 10.49
CA ARG A 16 -17.47 -4.82 10.68
C ARG A 16 -17.74 -5.56 9.38
N LEU A 17 -18.09 -4.84 8.31
CA LEU A 17 -18.61 -5.41 7.09
C LEU A 17 -17.53 -5.51 6.01
N PHE A 18 -16.78 -4.42 5.81
CA PHE A 18 -15.64 -4.37 4.90
C PHE A 18 -14.73 -3.18 5.26
N ALA A 19 -13.53 -3.50 5.72
CA ALA A 19 -12.45 -2.55 6.00
C ALA A 19 -11.16 -3.02 5.33
N GLY A 20 -10.36 -2.08 4.86
CA GLY A 20 -9.03 -2.31 4.30
C GLY A 20 -8.00 -1.55 5.12
N GLU A 21 -7.11 -2.24 5.82
CA GLU A 21 -5.93 -1.63 6.43
C GLU A 21 -4.84 -1.54 5.39
N HIS A 22 -4.36 -0.34 5.11
CA HIS A 22 -3.33 -0.10 4.12
C HIS A 22 -2.06 0.36 4.82
N SER A 23 -0.91 -0.15 4.37
CA SER A 23 0.38 0.18 4.96
C SER A 23 1.49 0.31 3.92
N PHE A 24 2.34 1.32 4.13
CA PHE A 24 3.61 1.52 3.46
C PHE A 24 4.73 1.42 4.49
N VAL A 25 5.63 0.46 4.30
CA VAL A 25 6.83 0.28 5.12
C VAL A 25 8.05 0.66 4.31
N LEU A 26 8.85 1.59 4.84
CA LEU A 26 10.07 2.11 4.25
C LEU A 26 11.28 1.55 5.01
N THR A 27 12.14 0.83 4.30
CA THR A 27 13.40 0.31 4.84
C THR A 27 14.59 0.84 4.04
N PRO A 28 15.61 1.44 4.66
CA PRO A 28 16.83 1.83 3.97
C PRO A 28 17.50 0.63 3.30
N THR A 29 18.06 0.82 2.11
CA THR A 29 18.88 -0.20 1.44
C THR A 29 20.37 0.09 1.64
N ALA A 30 21.20 -0.95 1.62
CA ALA A 30 22.66 -0.80 1.75
C ALA A 30 23.28 0.09 0.64
N SER A 31 22.60 0.22 -0.50
CA SER A 31 23.00 1.05 -1.63
C SER A 31 22.60 2.53 -1.51
N GLY A 32 22.05 2.97 -0.37
CA GLY A 32 21.62 4.35 -0.16
C GLY A 32 20.23 4.68 -0.72
N GLY A 33 19.46 3.68 -1.12
CA GLY A 33 18.07 3.82 -1.55
C GLY A 33 17.07 3.50 -0.44
N THR A 34 15.78 3.50 -0.78
CA THR A 34 14.70 3.06 0.11
C THR A 34 13.91 1.95 -0.56
N ARG A 35 13.74 0.83 0.14
CA ARG A 35 12.80 -0.22 -0.25
C ARG A 35 11.45 0.08 0.38
N LEU A 36 10.45 0.22 -0.47
CA LEU A 36 9.04 0.35 -0.09
C LEU A 36 8.38 -1.03 -0.15
N VAL A 37 7.65 -1.38 0.91
CA VAL A 37 6.67 -2.49 0.93
C VAL A 37 5.29 -1.89 1.08
N HIS A 38 4.44 -2.14 0.09
CA HIS A 38 3.05 -1.70 0.02
C HIS A 38 2.15 -2.93 0.23
N SER A 39 1.26 -2.87 1.21
CA SER A 39 0.29 -3.92 1.49
C SER A 39 -1.07 -3.37 1.89
N GLU A 40 -2.11 -4.14 1.60
CA GLU A 40 -3.47 -3.87 2.06
C GLU A 40 -4.10 -5.16 2.59
N GLU A 41 -4.58 -5.12 3.83
CA GLU A 41 -5.25 -6.22 4.51
C GLU A 41 -6.74 -5.93 4.61
N PHE A 42 -7.56 -6.78 4.00
CA PHE A 42 -9.01 -6.64 4.03
C PHE A 42 -9.62 -7.52 5.12
N SER A 43 -10.46 -6.92 5.97
CA SER A 43 -11.17 -7.60 7.05
C SER A 43 -12.68 -7.35 6.97
N GLY A 44 -13.47 -8.31 7.48
CA GLY A 44 -14.93 -8.24 7.51
C GLY A 44 -15.63 -9.41 6.82
N VAL A 45 -16.94 -9.48 7.00
CA VAL A 45 -17.77 -10.62 6.55
C VAL A 45 -17.88 -10.68 5.02
N LEU A 46 -17.81 -9.54 4.33
CA LEU A 46 -17.93 -9.48 2.86
C LEU A 46 -16.62 -9.77 2.10
N VAL A 47 -15.47 -9.86 2.78
CA VAL A 47 -14.17 -10.15 2.13
C VAL A 47 -14.24 -11.47 1.35
N ALA A 48 -14.91 -12.48 1.90
CA ALA A 48 -15.07 -13.78 1.27
C ALA A 48 -15.83 -13.71 -0.07
N ALA A 49 -16.85 -12.85 -0.16
CA ALA A 49 -17.63 -12.66 -1.38
C ALA A 49 -16.86 -11.84 -2.43
N MET A 50 -15.90 -11.01 -2.02
CA MET A 50 -15.10 -10.16 -2.90
C MET A 50 -13.74 -10.76 -3.28
N LYS A 51 -13.44 -12.02 -2.93
CA LYS A 51 -12.15 -12.67 -3.23
C LYS A 51 -11.73 -12.59 -4.70
N GLY A 52 -12.69 -12.70 -5.63
CA GLY A 52 -12.41 -12.60 -7.07
C GLY A 52 -11.98 -11.18 -7.50
N THR A 53 -12.61 -10.15 -6.94
CA THR A 53 -12.28 -8.74 -7.19
C THR A 53 -10.96 -8.34 -6.53
N LEU A 54 -10.68 -8.88 -5.35
CA LEU A 54 -9.40 -8.76 -4.64
C LEU A 54 -8.23 -9.37 -5.42
N GLY A 55 -8.46 -10.47 -6.15
CA GLY A 55 -7.43 -11.04 -7.03
C GLY A 55 -7.00 -10.08 -8.15
N ASN A 56 -7.91 -9.21 -8.61
CA ASN A 56 -7.62 -8.24 -9.67
C ASN A 56 -6.93 -6.97 -9.16
N THR A 57 -6.84 -6.75 -7.84
CA THR A 57 -6.17 -5.56 -7.31
C THR A 57 -4.65 -5.65 -7.51
N GLY A 58 -4.06 -6.84 -7.59
CA GLY A 58 -2.61 -7.02 -7.76
C GLY A 58 -2.00 -6.22 -8.91
N ALA A 59 -2.68 -6.16 -10.06
CA ALA A 59 -2.22 -5.35 -11.20
C ALA A 59 -2.23 -3.84 -10.88
N GLY A 60 -3.25 -3.36 -10.16
CA GLY A 60 -3.32 -1.98 -9.68
C GLY A 60 -2.23 -1.63 -8.67
N PHE A 61 -1.88 -2.56 -7.77
CA PHE A 61 -0.79 -2.38 -6.82
C PHE A 61 0.56 -2.27 -7.53
N THR A 62 0.81 -3.13 -8.52
CA THR A 62 2.02 -3.05 -9.34
C THR A 62 2.11 -1.72 -10.08
N ALA A 63 1.03 -1.33 -10.77
CA ALA A 63 0.99 -0.06 -11.51
C ALA A 63 1.20 1.15 -10.58
N PHE A 64 0.61 1.14 -9.38
CA PHE A 64 0.82 2.18 -8.38
C PHE A 64 2.29 2.26 -7.94
N ASN A 65 2.90 1.11 -7.62
CA ASN A 65 4.29 1.06 -7.18
C ASN A 65 5.26 1.53 -8.27
N GLU A 66 5.02 1.17 -9.52
CA GLU A 66 5.82 1.62 -10.67
C GLU A 66 5.71 3.13 -10.87
N ALA A 67 4.49 3.67 -10.89
CA ALA A 67 4.26 5.11 -11.03
C ALA A 67 4.88 5.90 -9.86
N LEU A 68 4.77 5.39 -8.64
CA LEU A 68 5.38 5.99 -7.46
C LEU A 68 6.90 6.00 -7.57
N LYS A 69 7.52 4.86 -7.92
CA LYS A 69 8.96 4.75 -8.13
C LYS A 69 9.44 5.76 -9.18
N GLN A 70 8.78 5.80 -10.33
CA GLN A 70 9.11 6.75 -11.40
C GLN A 70 9.03 8.19 -10.91
N ARG A 71 7.96 8.56 -10.19
CA ARG A 71 7.79 9.92 -9.67
C ARG A 71 8.87 10.32 -8.66
N VAL A 72 9.21 9.46 -7.71
CA VAL A 72 10.21 9.80 -6.68
C VAL A 72 11.65 9.80 -7.21
N GLU A 73 11.94 9.01 -8.25
CA GLU A 73 13.28 8.97 -8.87
C GLU A 73 13.48 10.08 -9.91
N THR A 74 12.39 10.64 -10.44
CA THR A 74 12.43 11.78 -11.40
C THR A 74 12.35 13.14 -10.72
N THR A 75 11.79 13.20 -9.52
CA THR A 75 11.75 14.43 -8.72
C THR A 75 13.08 14.55 -7.98
N GLN A 76 13.85 15.63 -8.23
CA GLN A 76 15.06 15.92 -7.45
C GLN A 76 14.70 15.96 -5.95
N PRO A 77 15.57 15.46 -5.05
CA PRO A 77 15.29 15.49 -3.63
C PRO A 77 14.98 16.93 -3.20
N VAL A 78 13.85 17.11 -2.50
CA VAL A 78 13.55 18.37 -1.83
C VAL A 78 14.67 18.60 -0.81
N GLN A 79 15.46 19.65 -1.02
CA GLN A 79 16.53 20.09 -0.12
C GLN A 79 15.99 20.47 1.26
#